data_AF-A0A6N7I5B9-F1
#
_entry.id   AF-A0A6N7I5B9-F1
#
_cell.length_a   1.000
_cell.length_b   1.000
_cell.length_c   1.000
_cell.angle_alpha   90.00
_cell.angle_beta   90.00
_cell.angle_gamma   90.00
#
_symmetry.space_group_name_H-M   'P 1'
#
loop_
_entity.id
_entity.type
_entity.pdbx_description
1 polymer ?
#
loop_
_entity_poly.entity_id
_entity_poly.type
_entity_poly.pdbx_seq_one_letter_code
_entity_poly.pdbx_strand_id
1 'polypeptide(L)'
;MTDESSETTTPNHVGQGATSTSPDEPDGQLAADRVQRQGVLGVELGTAFGAGIAGSVLLAAGAVLPVVSGGGAPGFTSWPLLVVLAVLPMLIAAAFVQVRQPLAMAGVLAGTAALAPGRAVLDLQFLADSSASSRPEQFIPNSLVPLPPAAGLWMLLGGHLLTLVAGVLAVRADRVGTDGVADSIGGLGASEESERGPEDGVVPSGRRLDANQRWFAGTLVLGLIAVAGLLMTPFTSDDPYLVTRPAVESPPFMLIGAILLAVSVPLAAGLAVTASSRASTRGCLLGTAAALLAVVLPNVVAGMVVDALRPTPGPIIALVAAAGLAVVALSPAGREPKVEPTDQPVREPRLPGAYWLHVAAGLCAVLAGLAALFGGLAEHVAVPETVTGVDSFTKRMLIPAGLLVGALGGTLLIRPVAALVRPVLSVAWVAILLAGIGSLDTVISATKVSGVQPGSGVLWTSLAMLLAVLAAVACVVAGSVDRDEAGVGDQPIRSPGVIALAPVVAGVLFALGAFGLPAMRASGYVGPDLLANFRASSYGLLLALLAVLVASALAPRCRPGRGAALLIGAACLPGLRVLELPMTGGRIAGTSAGAGTWLSIACAVALLIGAAALLPGPRSRSR
;
A
#
# COMPACT_ATOMS: atom_id res chain seq x y z
N MET A 1 -87.01 -5.91 57.51
CA MET A 1 -87.12 -6.75 58.71
C MET A 1 -86.59 -8.11 58.31
N THR A 2 -85.34 -8.41 58.73
CA THR A 2 -84.63 -9.72 58.79
C THR A 2 -84.56 -10.55 57.47
N ASP A 3 -83.42 -11.07 57.03
CA ASP A 3 -82.41 -11.79 57.82
C ASP A 3 -81.05 -11.94 57.10
N GLU A 4 -80.04 -12.13 57.95
CA GLU A 4 -78.63 -12.50 57.82
C GLU A 4 -78.41 -13.84 57.05
N SER A 5 -77.24 -14.40 56.70
CA SER A 5 -75.80 -14.11 56.73
C SER A 5 -75.09 -15.29 56.02
N SER A 6 -73.95 -15.06 55.36
CA SER A 6 -72.75 -15.93 55.45
C SER A 6 -71.59 -15.40 54.60
N GLU A 7 -70.49 -15.12 55.30
CA GLU A 7 -69.11 -14.94 54.85
C GLU A 7 -68.61 -16.17 54.05
N THR A 8 -67.54 -16.19 53.25
CA THR A 8 -66.16 -15.73 53.54
C THR A 8 -65.23 -15.93 52.31
N THR A 9 -64.21 -15.07 52.19
CA THR A 9 -62.84 -15.30 51.65
C THR A 9 -62.46 -14.83 50.22
N THR A 10 -61.56 -13.83 50.22
CA THR A 10 -60.73 -13.14 49.18
C THR A 10 -59.69 -14.02 48.45
N PRO A 11 -58.80 -13.51 47.55
CA PRO A 11 -58.70 -12.20 46.87
C PRO A 11 -58.52 -12.31 45.33
N ASN A 12 -58.67 -11.21 44.58
CA ASN A 12 -57.78 -10.95 43.43
C ASN A 12 -57.78 -9.48 43.02
N HIS A 13 -56.63 -8.85 43.18
CA HIS A 13 -56.26 -7.58 42.57
C HIS A 13 -56.22 -7.75 41.04
N VAL A 14 -57.08 -7.02 40.32
CA VAL A 14 -56.95 -6.83 38.87
C VAL A 14 -57.17 -5.36 38.53
N GLY A 15 -56.09 -4.70 38.10
CA GLY A 15 -56.12 -3.87 36.90
C GLY A 15 -56.63 -2.43 37.01
N GLN A 16 -55.94 -1.57 37.74
CA GLN A 16 -55.77 -0.19 37.27
C GLN A 16 -54.65 -0.18 36.22
N GLY A 17 -55.02 -0.31 34.95
CA GLY A 17 -54.14 -0.10 33.81
C GLY A 17 -54.39 1.27 33.22
N ALA A 18 -53.59 2.25 33.65
CA ALA A 18 -53.49 3.54 33.00
C ALA A 18 -53.01 3.33 31.55
N THR A 19 -53.83 3.74 30.59
CA THR A 19 -53.43 3.89 29.19
C THR A 19 -52.49 5.09 29.06
N SER A 20 -51.22 4.88 29.37
CA SER A 20 -50.14 5.76 28.89
C SER A 20 -49.90 5.43 27.42
N THR A 21 -50.51 6.20 26.53
CA THR A 21 -50.09 6.32 25.13
C THR A 21 -48.72 7.00 25.11
N SER A 22 -47.66 6.21 25.22
CA SER A 22 -46.32 6.58 24.79
C SER A 22 -46.35 6.73 23.26
N PRO A 23 -46.06 7.90 22.70
CA PRO A 23 -45.96 8.04 21.25
C PRO A 23 -44.72 7.28 20.74
N ASP A 24 -44.84 6.75 19.53
CA ASP A 24 -43.79 6.12 18.73
C ASP A 24 -42.45 6.86 18.82
N GLU A 25 -41.43 6.25 19.42
CA GLU A 25 -40.08 6.82 19.52
C GLU A 25 -38.91 6.07 18.81
N PRO A 26 -39.09 5.14 17.85
CA PRO A 26 -37.97 4.67 17.02
C PRO A 26 -37.60 5.66 15.90
N ASP A 27 -38.58 6.34 15.28
CA ASP A 27 -38.33 7.23 14.14
C ASP A 27 -37.66 8.56 14.53
N GLY A 28 -38.00 9.11 15.70
CA GLY A 28 -37.40 10.33 16.22
C GLY A 28 -35.93 10.18 16.61
N GLN A 29 -35.56 9.04 17.21
CA GLN A 29 -34.17 8.72 17.55
C GLN A 29 -33.32 8.46 16.29
N LEU A 30 -33.87 7.77 15.29
CA LEU A 30 -33.21 7.55 14.00
C LEU A 30 -33.00 8.85 13.21
N ALA A 31 -33.93 9.80 13.28
CA ALA A 31 -33.80 11.11 12.66
C ALA A 31 -32.75 11.97 13.39
N ALA A 32 -32.75 11.95 14.73
CA ALA A 32 -31.77 12.66 15.54
C ALA A 32 -30.33 12.12 15.33
N ASP A 33 -30.15 10.80 15.28
CA ASP A 33 -28.86 10.16 14.99
C ASP A 33 -28.37 10.50 13.56
N ARG A 34 -29.28 10.55 12.57
CA ARG A 34 -28.93 11.00 11.21
C ARG A 34 -28.46 12.45 11.16
N VAL A 35 -29.16 13.37 11.82
CA VAL A 35 -28.78 14.79 11.87
C VAL A 35 -27.45 14.97 12.61
N GLN A 36 -27.26 14.25 13.72
CA GLN A 36 -26.02 14.28 14.49
C GLN A 36 -24.84 13.74 13.67
N ARG A 37 -24.99 12.60 12.98
CA ARG A 37 -23.95 12.03 12.09
C ARG A 37 -23.63 12.94 10.91
N GLN A 38 -24.64 13.55 10.28
CA GLN A 38 -24.43 14.54 9.21
C GLN A 38 -23.67 15.77 9.72
N GLY A 39 -23.94 16.21 10.95
CA GLY A 39 -23.20 17.27 11.62
C GLY A 39 -21.73 16.91 11.83
N VAL A 40 -21.43 15.71 12.35
CA VAL A 40 -20.06 15.23 12.57
C VAL A 40 -19.28 15.11 11.25
N LEU A 41 -19.88 14.53 10.21
CA LEU A 41 -19.29 14.44 8.87
C LEU A 41 -18.95 15.83 8.30
N GLY A 42 -19.85 16.79 8.44
CA GLY A 42 -19.63 18.16 7.99
C GLY A 42 -18.45 18.84 8.69
N VAL A 43 -18.28 18.60 9.99
CA VAL A 43 -17.16 19.14 10.78
C VAL A 43 -15.83 18.47 10.41
N GLU A 44 -15.79 17.14 10.28
CA GLU A 44 -14.56 16.43 9.89
C GLU A 44 -14.11 16.78 8.46
N LEU A 45 -15.03 16.84 7.51
CA LEU A 45 -14.72 17.28 6.14
C LEU A 45 -14.31 18.75 6.08
N GLY A 46 -14.96 19.61 6.87
CA GLY A 46 -14.59 21.02 6.99
C GLY A 46 -13.19 21.21 7.57
N THR A 47 -12.84 20.45 8.61
CA THR A 47 -11.50 20.49 9.22
C THR A 47 -10.44 19.90 8.28
N ALA A 48 -10.74 18.81 7.57
CA ALA A 48 -9.88 18.27 6.52
C ALA A 48 -9.60 19.30 5.42
N PHE A 49 -10.65 19.97 4.92
CA PHE A 49 -10.53 21.00 3.90
C PHE A 49 -9.73 22.21 4.40
N GLY A 50 -10.00 22.68 5.63
CA GLY A 50 -9.25 23.76 6.26
C GLY A 50 -7.77 23.44 6.45
N ALA A 51 -7.44 22.23 6.90
CA ALA A 51 -6.05 21.75 6.98
C ALA A 51 -5.39 21.71 5.59
N GLY A 52 -6.12 21.31 4.55
CA GLY A 52 -5.66 21.32 3.16
C GLY A 52 -5.36 22.74 2.65
N ILE A 53 -6.22 23.72 2.94
CA ILE A 53 -5.97 25.13 2.61
C ILE A 53 -4.70 25.62 3.30
N ALA A 54 -4.58 25.39 4.61
CA ALA A 54 -3.41 25.81 5.38
C ALA A 54 -2.13 25.16 4.83
N GLY A 55 -2.18 23.86 4.50
CA GLY A 55 -1.07 23.16 3.86
C GLY A 55 -0.69 23.77 2.50
N SER A 56 -1.67 24.08 1.66
CA SER A 56 -1.46 24.72 0.36
C SER A 56 -0.83 26.12 0.50
N VAL A 57 -1.27 26.92 1.47
CA VAL A 57 -0.68 28.23 1.78
C VAL A 57 0.78 28.09 2.22
N LEU A 58 1.09 27.12 3.08
CA LEU A 58 2.48 26.87 3.50
C LEU A 58 3.35 26.39 2.33
N LEU A 59 2.84 25.50 1.47
CA LEU A 59 3.56 25.07 0.26
C LEU A 59 3.82 26.23 -0.70
N ALA A 60 2.84 27.11 -0.89
CA ALA A 60 2.97 28.32 -1.71
C ALA A 60 3.98 29.30 -1.10
N ALA A 61 3.93 29.53 0.21
CA ALA A 61 4.90 30.37 0.92
C ALA A 61 6.33 29.78 0.82
N GLY A 62 6.46 28.46 0.98
CA GLY A 62 7.73 27.74 0.83
C GLY A 62 8.31 27.77 -0.58
N ALA A 63 7.47 27.99 -1.61
CA ALA A 63 7.92 28.17 -2.99
C ALA A 63 8.38 29.60 -3.31
N VAL A 64 7.98 30.58 -2.50
CA VAL A 64 8.36 32.00 -2.67
C VAL A 64 9.57 32.35 -1.80
N LEU A 65 9.65 31.75 -0.61
CA LEU A 65 10.74 31.96 0.34
C LEU A 65 11.96 31.09 -0.01
N PRO A 66 13.18 31.56 0.26
CA PRO A 66 14.39 30.77 0.03
C PRO A 66 14.39 29.52 0.93
N VAL A 67 14.75 28.37 0.33
CA VAL A 67 14.85 27.07 1.02
C VAL A 67 16.19 26.88 1.72
N VAL A 68 17.23 27.55 1.23
CA VAL A 68 18.57 27.60 1.83
C VAL A 68 19.04 29.04 2.00
N SER A 69 19.92 29.25 2.97
CA SER A 69 20.47 30.57 3.32
C SER A 69 21.91 30.70 2.82
N GLY A 70 22.35 31.93 2.53
CA GLY A 70 23.75 32.21 2.22
C GLY A 70 24.17 32.06 0.75
N GLY A 71 23.24 31.83 -0.19
CA GLY A 71 23.54 31.85 -1.63
C GLY A 71 22.69 30.89 -2.45
N GLY A 72 22.78 31.01 -3.78
CA GLY A 72 22.06 30.21 -4.78
C GLY A 72 20.61 30.64 -4.98
N ALA A 73 20.24 30.84 -6.24
CA ALA A 73 18.89 31.20 -6.67
C ALA A 73 18.23 30.01 -7.37
N PRO A 74 16.90 30.00 -7.50
CA PRO A 74 16.23 29.12 -8.45
C PRO A 74 16.79 29.32 -9.86
N GLY A 75 16.89 28.24 -10.64
CA GLY A 75 17.39 28.28 -12.01
C GLY A 75 16.52 29.07 -12.98
N PHE A 76 15.26 29.29 -12.62
CA PHE A 76 14.28 30.09 -13.36
C PHE A 76 13.25 30.66 -12.38
N THR A 77 12.41 31.60 -12.83
CA THR A 77 11.33 32.18 -12.02
C THR A 77 10.19 31.18 -11.81
N SER A 78 10.45 30.16 -10.99
CA SER A 78 9.61 28.98 -10.76
C SER A 78 8.43 29.23 -9.81
N TRP A 79 8.51 30.25 -8.96
CA TRP A 79 7.52 30.50 -7.90
C TRP A 79 6.07 30.58 -8.42
N PRO A 80 5.74 31.17 -9.59
CA PRO A 80 4.34 31.21 -10.05
C PRO A 80 3.82 29.80 -10.35
N LEU A 81 4.65 28.98 -11.00
CA LEU A 81 4.32 27.60 -11.33
C LEU A 81 4.10 26.78 -10.05
N LEU A 82 5.00 26.93 -9.08
CA LEU A 82 4.93 26.18 -7.82
C LEU A 82 3.73 26.60 -6.96
N VAL A 83 3.37 27.89 -6.93
CA VAL A 83 2.15 28.37 -6.27
C VAL A 83 0.90 27.78 -6.93
N VAL A 84 0.83 27.79 -8.26
CA VAL A 84 -0.29 27.16 -8.99
C VAL A 84 -0.39 25.67 -8.65
N LEU A 85 0.73 24.94 -8.66
CA LEU A 85 0.76 23.52 -8.34
C LEU A 85 0.42 23.22 -6.87
N ALA A 86 0.78 24.11 -5.94
CA ALA A 86 0.42 24.02 -4.53
C ALA A 86 -1.08 24.22 -4.28
N VAL A 87 -1.72 25.11 -5.05
CA VAL A 87 -3.13 25.49 -4.89
C VAL A 87 -4.08 24.61 -5.71
N LEU A 88 -3.60 23.99 -6.78
CA LEU A 88 -4.39 23.17 -7.70
C LEU A 88 -5.24 22.07 -7.00
N PRO A 89 -4.72 21.22 -6.09
CA PRO A 89 -5.56 20.24 -5.40
C PRO A 89 -6.72 20.86 -4.63
N MET A 90 -6.49 22.00 -4.00
CA MET A 90 -7.51 22.70 -3.22
C MET A 90 -8.56 23.38 -4.11
N LEU A 91 -8.18 23.86 -5.29
CA LEU A 91 -9.15 24.35 -6.28
C LEU A 91 -10.06 23.23 -6.79
N ILE A 92 -9.48 22.05 -7.07
CA ILE A 92 -10.26 20.87 -7.47
C ILE A 92 -11.21 20.47 -6.35
N ALA A 93 -10.73 20.39 -5.10
CA ALA A 93 -11.55 20.09 -3.93
C ALA A 93 -12.68 21.12 -3.73
N ALA A 94 -12.38 22.42 -3.86
CA ALA A 94 -13.36 23.50 -3.76
C ALA A 94 -14.46 23.41 -4.84
N ALA A 95 -14.09 23.06 -6.08
CA ALA A 95 -15.06 22.84 -7.15
C ALA A 95 -16.03 21.70 -6.79
N PHE A 96 -15.56 20.63 -6.14
CA PHE A 96 -16.44 19.57 -5.66
C PHE A 96 -17.33 19.98 -4.50
N VAL A 97 -16.87 20.87 -3.61
CA VAL A 97 -17.71 21.48 -2.58
C VAL A 97 -18.85 22.28 -3.22
N GLN A 98 -18.56 23.07 -4.25
CA GLN A 98 -19.56 23.87 -4.98
C GLN A 98 -20.62 22.99 -5.66
N VAL A 99 -20.21 21.85 -6.23
CA VAL A 99 -21.11 20.88 -6.87
C VAL A 99 -21.75 19.92 -5.85
N ARG A 100 -21.57 20.15 -4.54
CA ARG A 100 -22.11 19.34 -3.44
C ARG A 100 -21.72 17.86 -3.51
N GLN A 101 -20.46 17.59 -3.89
CA GLN A 101 -19.87 16.25 -3.94
C GLN A 101 -18.80 16.06 -2.86
N PRO A 102 -19.19 15.94 -1.57
CA PRO A 102 -18.24 15.87 -0.46
C PRO A 102 -17.31 14.66 -0.53
N LEU A 103 -17.80 13.50 -1.02
CA LEU A 103 -16.99 12.30 -1.18
C LEU A 103 -15.89 12.47 -2.24
N ALA A 104 -16.16 13.24 -3.30
CA ALA A 104 -15.13 13.54 -4.29
C ALA A 104 -14.10 14.52 -3.74
N MET A 105 -14.52 15.52 -2.95
CA MET A 105 -13.58 16.38 -2.24
C MET A 105 -12.68 15.58 -1.29
N ALA A 106 -13.25 14.65 -0.50
CA ALA A 106 -12.50 13.75 0.36
C ALA A 106 -11.48 12.92 -0.44
N GLY A 107 -11.92 12.39 -1.59
CA GLY A 107 -11.05 11.70 -2.55
C GLY A 107 -9.87 12.55 -2.98
N VAL A 108 -10.08 13.81 -3.41
CA VAL A 108 -8.99 14.72 -3.84
C VAL A 108 -7.95 14.90 -2.73
N LEU A 109 -8.40 15.13 -1.50
CA LEU A 109 -7.50 15.29 -0.35
C LEU A 109 -6.71 14.00 -0.08
N ALA A 110 -7.37 12.84 -0.09
CA ALA A 110 -6.73 11.54 0.11
C ALA A 110 -5.68 11.23 -0.98
N GLY A 111 -6.04 11.44 -2.25
CA GLY A 111 -5.15 11.20 -3.39
C GLY A 111 -3.94 12.12 -3.42
N THR A 112 -4.12 13.38 -2.99
CA THR A 112 -3.03 14.37 -2.86
C THR A 112 -2.10 14.01 -1.70
N ALA A 113 -2.68 13.65 -0.55
CA ALA A 113 -1.95 13.29 0.66
C ALA A 113 -1.09 12.03 0.50
N ALA A 114 -1.48 11.10 -0.39
CA ALA A 114 -0.72 9.89 -0.64
C ALA A 114 0.73 10.17 -1.09
N LEU A 115 0.98 11.25 -1.83
CA LEU A 115 2.32 11.61 -2.31
C LEU A 115 3.10 12.52 -1.34
N ALA A 116 2.43 13.10 -0.33
CA ALA A 116 3.04 14.05 0.60
C ALA A 116 4.27 13.49 1.35
N PRO A 117 4.28 12.23 1.85
CA PRO A 117 5.45 11.68 2.53
C PRO A 117 6.68 11.60 1.64
N GLY A 118 6.52 11.15 0.39
CA GLY A 118 7.62 11.07 -0.57
C GLY A 118 8.20 12.45 -0.90
N ARG A 119 7.33 13.45 -1.10
CA ARG A 119 7.74 14.85 -1.34
C ARG A 119 8.45 15.46 -0.14
N ALA A 120 7.93 15.24 1.07
CA ALA A 120 8.57 15.71 2.29
C ALA A 120 9.98 15.14 2.45
N VAL A 121 10.17 13.84 2.19
CA VAL A 121 11.48 13.19 2.26
C VAL A 121 12.44 13.71 1.19
N LEU A 122 11.96 14.00 -0.03
CA LEU A 122 12.79 14.69 -1.03
C LEU A 122 13.25 16.06 -0.54
N ASP A 123 12.38 16.83 0.11
CA ASP A 123 12.73 18.16 0.63
C ASP A 123 13.66 18.07 1.86
N LEU A 124 13.63 16.98 2.64
CA LEU A 124 14.62 16.72 3.71
C LEU A 124 16.06 16.61 3.19
N GLN A 125 16.28 16.36 1.90
CA GLN A 125 17.61 16.39 1.30
C GLN A 125 18.30 17.76 1.51
N PHE A 126 17.56 18.86 1.55
CA PHE A 126 18.12 20.18 1.84
C PHE A 126 18.73 20.31 3.24
N LEU A 127 18.23 19.54 4.23
CA LEU A 127 18.82 19.49 5.57
C LEU A 127 20.11 18.66 5.61
N ALA A 128 20.18 17.62 4.79
CA ALA A 128 21.29 16.68 4.78
C ALA A 128 22.47 17.21 3.95
N ASP A 129 22.20 17.59 2.71
CA ASP A 129 23.14 18.18 1.79
C ASP A 129 22.38 18.91 0.67
N SER A 130 22.35 20.25 0.77
CA SER A 130 21.70 21.11 -0.22
C SER A 130 22.38 21.05 -1.59
N SER A 131 23.70 20.81 -1.64
CA SER A 131 24.45 20.76 -2.91
C SER A 131 24.08 19.53 -3.73
N ALA A 132 23.65 18.46 -3.06
CA ALA A 132 23.17 17.25 -3.69
C ALA A 132 21.67 17.29 -4.04
N SER A 133 20.98 18.43 -3.83
CA SER A 133 19.57 18.59 -4.20
C SER A 133 19.39 18.79 -5.72
N SER A 134 18.44 18.08 -6.32
CA SER A 134 18.15 18.10 -7.77
C SER A 134 16.81 18.81 -7.98
N ARG A 135 16.67 20.01 -7.41
CA ARG A 135 15.45 20.83 -7.48
C ARG A 135 15.77 22.22 -8.03
N PRO A 136 16.10 22.34 -9.32
CA PRO A 136 16.45 23.62 -9.94
C PRO A 136 15.33 24.66 -9.83
N GLU A 137 14.09 24.23 -9.64
CA GLU A 137 12.95 25.09 -9.33
C GLU A 137 13.01 25.75 -7.94
N GLN A 138 13.82 25.25 -7.00
CA GLN A 138 13.98 25.81 -5.65
C GLN A 138 15.37 26.41 -5.45
N PHE A 139 16.40 25.76 -6.01
CA PHE A 139 17.79 26.09 -5.75
C PHE A 139 18.71 25.45 -6.79
N ILE A 140 19.63 26.24 -7.36
CA ILE A 140 20.82 25.73 -8.06
C ILE A 140 22.05 25.95 -7.17
N PRO A 141 22.81 24.89 -6.83
CA PRO A 141 24.05 25.03 -6.08
C PRO A 141 25.07 25.86 -6.85
N ASN A 142 25.69 26.84 -6.17
CA ASN A 142 26.82 27.62 -6.69
C ASN A 142 28.13 27.34 -5.91
N SER A 143 28.09 26.35 -5.01
CA SER A 143 29.17 25.90 -4.16
C SER A 143 28.96 24.44 -3.81
N LEU A 144 30.06 23.72 -3.57
CA LEU A 144 30.05 22.34 -3.07
C LEU A 144 29.91 22.28 -1.53
N VAL A 145 29.87 23.45 -0.86
CA VAL A 145 29.66 23.53 0.58
C VAL A 145 28.16 23.49 0.87
N PRO A 146 27.68 22.56 1.72
CA PRO A 146 26.29 22.53 2.14
C PRO A 146 25.87 23.86 2.79
N LEU A 147 24.74 24.41 2.34
CA LEU A 147 24.19 25.65 2.85
C LEU A 147 23.13 25.36 3.93
N PRO A 148 23.03 26.19 4.98
CA PRO A 148 22.06 25.98 6.03
C PRO A 148 20.62 26.19 5.52
N PRO A 149 19.64 25.44 6.06
CA PRO A 149 18.25 25.59 5.68
C PRO A 149 17.70 26.97 6.02
N ALA A 150 16.77 27.46 5.21
CA ALA A 150 16.07 28.72 5.40
C ALA A 150 14.57 28.52 5.60
N ALA A 151 13.84 29.61 5.80
CA ALA A 151 12.42 29.60 6.15
C ALA A 151 11.55 28.84 5.13
N GLY A 152 11.89 28.89 3.83
CA GLY A 152 11.13 28.21 2.78
C GLY A 152 11.06 26.70 3.00
N LEU A 153 12.14 26.07 3.46
CA LEU A 153 12.17 24.63 3.73
C LEU A 153 11.16 24.22 4.80
N TRP A 154 11.11 24.97 5.90
CA TRP A 154 10.20 24.67 7.00
C TRP A 154 8.73 24.85 6.59
N MET A 155 8.45 25.83 5.73
CA MET A 155 7.11 26.03 5.16
C MET A 155 6.73 24.86 4.24
N LEU A 156 7.66 24.35 3.41
CA LEU A 156 7.43 23.16 2.59
C LEU A 156 7.12 21.92 3.45
N LEU A 157 7.94 21.65 4.47
CA LEU A 157 7.76 20.51 5.37
C LEU A 157 6.43 20.60 6.15
N GLY A 158 6.11 21.78 6.69
CA GLY A 158 4.83 22.03 7.36
C GLY A 158 3.63 21.87 6.41
N GLY A 159 3.77 22.31 5.16
CA GLY A 159 2.77 22.16 4.12
C GLY A 159 2.48 20.70 3.78
N HIS A 160 3.52 19.86 3.61
CA HIS A 160 3.35 18.42 3.40
C HIS A 160 2.70 17.73 4.60
N LEU A 161 3.07 18.11 5.82
CA LEU A 161 2.48 17.57 7.04
C LEU A 161 0.98 17.88 7.12
N LEU A 162 0.58 19.13 6.87
CA LEU A 162 -0.83 19.53 6.86
C LEU A 162 -1.62 18.85 5.73
N THR A 163 -0.99 18.66 4.57
CA THR A 163 -1.59 17.90 3.45
C THR A 163 -1.84 16.45 3.86
N LEU A 164 -0.90 15.82 4.58
CA LEU A 164 -1.07 14.47 5.11
C LEU A 164 -2.22 14.40 6.13
N VAL A 165 -2.27 15.35 7.07
CA VAL A 165 -3.35 15.45 8.06
C VAL A 165 -4.72 15.61 7.38
N ALA A 166 -4.81 16.48 6.37
CA ALA A 166 -6.03 16.68 5.58
C ALA A 166 -6.51 15.37 4.93
N GLY A 167 -5.60 14.60 4.33
CA GLY A 167 -5.94 13.31 3.73
C GLY A 167 -6.39 12.26 4.75
N VAL A 168 -5.74 12.19 5.92
CA VAL A 168 -6.15 11.25 6.99
C VAL A 168 -7.54 11.59 7.51
N LEU A 169 -7.84 12.87 7.73
CA LEU A 169 -9.16 13.33 8.15
C LEU A 169 -10.22 13.04 7.07
N ALA A 170 -9.89 13.28 5.80
CA ALA A 170 -10.79 12.99 4.69
C ALA A 170 -11.14 11.49 4.58
N VAL A 171 -10.17 10.59 4.74
CA VAL A 171 -10.40 9.13 4.73
C VAL A 171 -11.24 8.69 5.92
N ARG A 172 -11.08 9.31 7.09
CA ARG A 172 -11.92 9.02 8.27
C ARG A 172 -13.37 9.43 8.04
N ALA A 173 -13.59 10.64 7.53
CA ALA A 173 -14.93 11.14 7.24
C ALA A 173 -15.65 10.27 6.19
N ASP A 174 -14.94 9.80 5.15
CA ASP A 174 -15.48 8.90 4.13
C ASP A 174 -15.98 7.57 4.75
N ARG A 175 -15.21 6.98 5.67
CA ARG A 175 -15.58 5.73 6.36
C ARG A 175 -16.79 5.88 7.28
N VAL A 176 -16.85 6.97 8.05
CA VAL A 176 -18.00 7.27 8.93
C VAL A 176 -19.28 7.43 8.11
N GLY A 177 -19.18 8.04 6.93
CA GLY A 177 -20.29 8.18 5.99
C GLY A 177 -20.80 6.84 5.44
N THR A 178 -19.91 5.89 5.15
CA THR A 178 -20.31 4.58 4.61
C THR A 178 -20.92 3.66 5.65
N ASP A 179 -20.38 3.65 6.88
CA ASP A 179 -20.85 2.74 7.93
C ASP A 179 -22.26 3.14 8.43
N GLY A 180 -22.57 4.44 8.47
CA GLY A 180 -23.90 4.92 8.85
C GLY A 180 -25.02 4.59 7.85
N VAL A 181 -24.70 4.49 6.56
CA VAL A 181 -25.67 4.04 5.55
C VAL A 181 -25.97 2.55 5.72
N ALA A 182 -24.96 1.73 6.01
CA ALA A 182 -25.13 0.30 6.24
C ALA A 182 -26.00 -0.01 7.49
N ASP A 183 -25.77 0.70 8.60
CA ASP A 183 -26.60 0.59 9.82
C ASP A 183 -28.06 1.00 9.58
N SER A 184 -28.28 2.07 8.82
CA SER A 184 -29.65 2.56 8.54
C SER A 184 -30.47 1.61 7.66
N ILE A 185 -29.80 0.79 6.84
CA ILE A 185 -30.44 -0.24 6.01
C ILE A 185 -30.61 -1.55 6.81
N GLY A 186 -29.69 -1.87 7.72
CA GLY A 186 -29.78 -3.05 8.59
C GLY A 186 -30.82 -2.93 9.71
N GLY A 187 -31.08 -1.71 10.20
CA GLY A 187 -32.06 -1.46 11.27
C GLY A 187 -33.53 -1.59 10.86
N LEU A 188 -33.83 -1.54 9.56
CA LEU A 188 -35.19 -1.69 9.03
C LEU A 188 -35.56 -3.15 8.71
N GLY A 189 -34.66 -4.11 8.97
CA GLY A 189 -34.84 -5.54 8.65
C GLY A 189 -34.77 -6.49 9.85
N ALA A 190 -34.74 -5.97 11.08
CA ALA A 190 -34.63 -6.78 12.30
C ALA A 190 -35.93 -6.78 13.14
N SER A 191 -37.09 -6.76 12.48
CA SER A 191 -38.38 -6.94 13.14
C SER A 191 -39.23 -7.91 12.33
N GLU A 192 -39.37 -9.10 12.91
CA GLU A 192 -40.37 -10.14 12.62
C GLU A 192 -40.33 -10.82 11.23
N GLU A 193 -40.05 -12.11 11.32
CA GLU A 193 -40.31 -13.16 10.34
C GLU A 193 -41.72 -13.00 9.74
N SER A 194 -41.83 -12.66 8.45
CA SER A 194 -43.11 -12.72 7.72
C SER A 194 -42.88 -13.20 6.29
N GLU A 195 -43.41 -14.39 6.01
CA GLU A 195 -43.65 -14.91 4.67
C GLU A 195 -44.52 -13.93 3.86
N ARG A 196 -43.91 -12.96 3.16
CA ARG A 196 -44.58 -12.21 2.07
C ARG A 196 -43.62 -11.98 0.90
N GLY A 197 -44.19 -12.08 -0.30
CA GLY A 197 -43.52 -12.19 -1.59
C GLY A 197 -42.62 -11.02 -2.00
N PRO A 198 -41.93 -11.16 -3.14
CA PRO A 198 -40.77 -10.35 -3.49
C PRO A 198 -41.19 -9.07 -4.21
N GLU A 199 -41.60 -8.04 -3.49
CA GLU A 199 -41.72 -6.68 -4.01
C GLU A 199 -41.20 -5.70 -2.96
N ASP A 200 -39.98 -5.18 -3.19
CA ASP A 200 -39.60 -3.77 -2.96
C ASP A 200 -38.08 -3.56 -3.09
N GLY A 201 -37.68 -3.05 -4.26
CA GLY A 201 -36.90 -1.80 -4.37
C GLY A 201 -35.46 -1.66 -3.87
N VAL A 202 -34.80 -2.66 -3.29
CA VAL A 202 -33.39 -2.50 -2.87
C VAL A 202 -32.43 -2.76 -4.05
N VAL A 203 -31.92 -1.68 -4.67
CA VAL A 203 -30.87 -1.78 -5.70
C VAL A 203 -29.58 -2.36 -5.07
N PRO A 204 -29.08 -3.54 -5.48
CA PRO A 204 -27.90 -4.11 -4.86
C PRO A 204 -26.64 -3.31 -5.19
N SER A 205 -25.80 -3.10 -4.19
CA SER A 205 -24.46 -2.48 -4.26
C SER A 205 -23.52 -3.15 -5.27
N GLY A 206 -23.79 -4.40 -5.66
CA GLY A 206 -22.98 -5.18 -6.62
C GLY A 206 -22.90 -4.58 -8.03
N ARG A 207 -23.97 -4.00 -8.59
CA ARG A 207 -23.94 -3.42 -9.96
C ARG A 207 -23.02 -2.19 -10.07
N ARG A 208 -22.65 -1.57 -8.94
CA ARG A 208 -21.92 -0.29 -8.89
C ARG A 208 -20.39 -0.48 -8.93
N LEU A 209 -19.85 -1.57 -8.39
CA LEU A 209 -18.41 -1.91 -8.45
C LEU A 209 -17.96 -2.34 -9.85
N ASP A 210 -18.81 -3.04 -10.61
CA ASP A 210 -18.46 -3.64 -11.91
C ASP A 210 -17.95 -2.66 -12.98
N ALA A 211 -18.48 -1.44 -13.01
CA ALA A 211 -18.08 -0.43 -13.99
C ALA A 211 -16.80 0.31 -13.59
N ASN A 212 -16.53 0.49 -12.29
CA ASN A 212 -15.28 1.09 -11.80
C ASN A 212 -14.09 0.16 -12.01
N GLN A 213 -14.31 -1.16 -11.87
CA GLN A 213 -13.23 -2.15 -11.85
C GLN A 213 -12.60 -2.44 -13.21
N ARG A 214 -13.29 -2.19 -14.34
CA ARG A 214 -12.68 -2.25 -15.69
C ARG A 214 -11.54 -1.25 -15.89
N TRP A 215 -11.56 -0.15 -15.14
CA TRP A 215 -10.53 0.88 -15.18
C TRP A 215 -9.38 0.61 -14.22
N PHE A 216 -9.53 -0.35 -13.30
CA PHE A 216 -8.51 -0.73 -12.32
C PHE A 216 -7.19 -1.14 -12.99
N ALA A 217 -7.28 -2.00 -14.00
CA ALA A 217 -6.11 -2.42 -14.77
C ALA A 217 -5.46 -1.21 -15.48
N GLY A 218 -6.26 -0.31 -16.05
CA GLY A 218 -5.78 0.91 -16.68
C GLY A 218 -5.08 1.86 -15.70
N THR A 219 -5.68 2.12 -14.53
CA THR A 219 -5.11 3.00 -13.50
C THR A 219 -3.85 2.41 -12.88
N LEU A 220 -3.78 1.09 -12.71
CA LEU A 220 -2.54 0.42 -12.27
C LEU A 220 -1.45 0.50 -13.33
N VAL A 221 -1.77 0.27 -14.61
CA VAL A 221 -0.81 0.44 -15.71
C VAL A 221 -0.30 1.87 -15.74
N LEU A 222 -1.17 2.87 -15.60
CA LEU A 222 -0.76 4.27 -15.48
C LEU A 222 0.12 4.51 -14.24
N GLY A 223 -0.20 3.88 -13.11
CA GLY A 223 0.65 3.91 -11.92
C GLY A 223 2.04 3.31 -12.16
N LEU A 224 2.14 2.20 -12.89
CA LEU A 224 3.41 1.58 -13.30
C LEU A 224 4.19 2.46 -14.28
N ILE A 225 3.50 3.14 -15.20
CA ILE A 225 4.12 4.11 -16.10
C ILE A 225 4.69 5.29 -15.28
N ALA A 226 3.93 5.79 -14.30
CA ALA A 226 4.41 6.83 -13.39
C ALA A 226 5.65 6.38 -12.60
N VAL A 227 5.66 5.14 -12.10
CA VAL A 227 6.82 4.53 -11.43
C VAL A 227 8.07 4.57 -12.32
N ALA A 228 7.94 4.11 -13.57
CA ALA A 228 9.05 4.12 -14.51
C ALA A 228 9.59 5.54 -14.75
N GLY A 229 8.70 6.52 -14.91
CA GLY A 229 9.07 7.92 -15.10
C GLY A 229 9.72 8.57 -13.86
N LEU A 230 9.23 8.25 -12.65
CA LEU A 230 9.71 8.81 -11.38
C LEU A 230 11.09 8.28 -10.97
N LEU A 231 11.49 7.08 -11.40
CA LEU A 231 12.78 6.48 -11.05
C LEU A 231 13.90 6.81 -12.04
N MET A 232 13.55 7.31 -13.22
CA MET A 232 14.50 7.80 -14.22
C MET A 232 15.10 9.15 -13.81
N THR A 233 16.23 9.51 -14.42
CA THR A 233 16.90 10.79 -14.20
C THR A 233 15.95 11.95 -14.55
N PRO A 234 15.76 12.96 -13.68
CA PRO A 234 14.77 14.03 -13.88
C PRO A 234 15.15 15.03 -14.97
N PHE A 235 16.44 15.25 -15.22
CA PHE A 235 16.97 16.07 -16.32
C PHE A 235 18.45 15.73 -16.50
N THR A 236 19.07 16.16 -17.58
CA THR A 236 20.54 16.16 -17.68
C THR A 236 21.05 17.57 -17.47
N SER A 237 22.21 17.71 -16.83
CA SER A 237 22.83 18.99 -16.51
C SER A 237 24.22 19.07 -17.15
N ASP A 238 24.48 20.18 -17.83
CA ASP A 238 25.81 20.58 -18.31
C ASP A 238 26.57 21.38 -17.22
N ASP A 239 25.92 21.72 -16.10
CA ASP A 239 26.51 22.44 -14.96
C ASP A 239 27.23 21.47 -14.00
N PRO A 240 28.55 21.64 -13.76
CA PRO A 240 29.32 20.78 -12.86
C PRO A 240 28.88 20.84 -11.39
N TYR A 241 28.17 21.89 -10.96
CA TYR A 241 27.64 22.01 -9.60
C TYR A 241 26.29 21.30 -9.40
N LEU A 242 25.62 20.91 -10.48
CA LEU A 242 24.30 20.27 -10.45
C LEU A 242 24.37 18.86 -11.05
N VAL A 243 24.95 17.93 -10.30
CA VAL A 243 25.08 16.54 -10.74
C VAL A 243 23.75 15.81 -10.62
N THR A 244 23.13 15.51 -11.76
CA THR A 244 21.86 14.77 -11.80
C THR A 244 22.10 13.27 -11.94
N ARG A 245 21.41 12.48 -11.12
CA ARG A 245 21.52 11.01 -11.11
C ARG A 245 20.14 10.37 -11.18
N PRO A 246 20.02 9.15 -11.72
CA PRO A 246 18.80 8.36 -11.54
C PRO A 246 18.56 8.09 -10.06
N ALA A 247 17.31 7.81 -9.68
CA ALA A 247 16.91 7.67 -8.27
C ALA A 247 17.78 6.66 -7.50
N VAL A 248 18.17 5.56 -8.15
CA VAL A 248 18.97 4.46 -7.59
C VAL A 248 20.40 4.89 -7.21
N GLU A 249 20.95 5.88 -7.90
CA GLU A 249 22.31 6.40 -7.70
C GLU A 249 22.33 7.70 -6.88
N SER A 250 21.16 8.14 -6.45
CA SER A 250 20.96 9.39 -5.73
C SER A 250 21.27 9.25 -4.23
N PRO A 251 21.51 10.37 -3.52
CA PRO A 251 21.65 10.37 -2.06
C PRO A 251 20.48 9.70 -1.33
N PRO A 252 20.67 9.24 -0.07
CA PRO A 252 19.68 8.41 0.63
C PRO A 252 18.28 9.01 0.73
N PHE A 253 18.16 10.31 1.06
CA PHE A 253 16.86 10.96 1.17
C PHE A 253 16.16 11.08 -0.19
N MET A 254 16.91 11.36 -1.26
CA MET A 254 16.37 11.34 -2.61
C MET A 254 15.86 9.96 -3.02
N LEU A 255 16.67 8.91 -2.79
CA LEU A 255 16.29 7.54 -3.10
C LEU A 255 15.03 7.12 -2.34
N ILE A 256 14.98 7.37 -1.03
CA ILE A 256 13.82 7.04 -0.19
C ILE A 256 12.59 7.82 -0.65
N GLY A 257 12.71 9.13 -0.90
CA GLY A 257 11.62 9.96 -1.39
C GLY A 257 11.09 9.50 -2.75
N ALA A 258 11.98 9.17 -3.69
CA ALA A 258 11.62 8.65 -5.01
C ALA A 258 10.93 7.28 -4.92
N ILE A 259 11.41 6.36 -4.08
CA ILE A 259 10.76 5.06 -3.84
C ILE A 259 9.37 5.26 -3.20
N LEU A 260 9.26 6.15 -2.21
CA LEU A 260 7.97 6.47 -1.58
C LEU A 260 6.97 6.99 -2.61
N LEU A 261 7.38 7.90 -3.50
CA LEU A 261 6.52 8.38 -4.59
C LEU A 261 6.15 7.27 -5.57
N ALA A 262 7.14 6.47 -5.99
CA ALA A 262 6.94 5.34 -6.90
C ALA A 262 5.94 4.31 -6.35
N VAL A 263 5.94 4.05 -5.04
CA VAL A 263 4.94 3.16 -4.42
C VAL A 263 3.60 3.86 -4.20
N SER A 264 3.61 5.14 -3.83
CA SER A 264 2.40 5.89 -3.47
C SER A 264 1.45 6.11 -4.65
N VAL A 265 1.96 6.38 -5.86
CA VAL A 265 1.11 6.60 -7.04
C VAL A 265 0.24 5.38 -7.39
N PRO A 266 0.79 4.18 -7.64
CA PRO A 266 -0.02 2.99 -7.94
C PRO A 266 -0.89 2.57 -6.75
N LEU A 267 -0.44 2.77 -5.51
CA LEU A 267 -1.24 2.51 -4.32
C LEU A 267 -2.47 3.43 -4.27
N ALA A 268 -2.30 4.74 -4.44
CA ALA A 268 -3.39 5.70 -4.45
C ALA A 268 -4.36 5.44 -5.61
N ALA A 269 -3.83 5.18 -6.81
CA ALA A 269 -4.65 4.85 -7.98
C ALA A 269 -5.44 3.54 -7.80
N GLY A 270 -4.82 2.51 -7.21
CA GLY A 270 -5.48 1.24 -6.91
C GLY A 270 -6.57 1.39 -5.84
N LEU A 271 -6.26 2.07 -4.74
CA LEU A 271 -7.21 2.33 -3.65
C LEU A 271 -8.38 3.21 -4.10
N ALA A 272 -8.13 4.20 -4.98
CA ALA A 272 -9.16 5.06 -5.54
C ALA A 272 -10.24 4.23 -6.25
N VAL A 273 -9.84 3.24 -7.04
CA VAL A 273 -10.79 2.43 -7.82
C VAL A 273 -11.55 1.42 -6.95
N THR A 274 -11.05 1.11 -5.76
CA THR A 274 -11.78 0.33 -4.74
C THR A 274 -12.68 1.17 -3.84
N ALA A 275 -12.71 2.50 -3.99
CA ALA A 275 -13.58 3.34 -3.19
C ALA A 275 -15.07 3.03 -3.41
N SER A 276 -15.86 3.17 -2.36
CA SER A 276 -17.30 2.87 -2.33
C SER A 276 -18.14 3.75 -3.27
N SER A 277 -17.64 4.93 -3.63
CA SER A 277 -18.31 5.88 -4.51
C SER A 277 -17.44 6.30 -5.70
N ARG A 278 -18.06 6.46 -6.87
CA ARG A 278 -17.38 7.00 -8.08
C ARG A 278 -16.88 8.42 -7.87
N ALA A 279 -17.61 9.17 -7.05
CA ALA A 279 -17.21 10.51 -6.60
C ALA A 279 -15.83 10.45 -5.92
N SER A 280 -15.66 9.59 -4.91
CA SER A 280 -14.38 9.40 -4.20
C SER A 280 -13.28 8.89 -5.13
N THR A 281 -13.57 7.92 -6.01
CA THR A 281 -12.62 7.45 -7.04
C THR A 281 -12.13 8.60 -7.92
N ARG A 282 -13.05 9.37 -8.50
CA ARG A 282 -12.74 10.52 -9.37
C ARG A 282 -11.91 11.56 -8.63
N GLY A 283 -12.32 11.87 -7.41
CA GLY A 283 -11.61 12.80 -6.55
C GLY A 283 -10.17 12.35 -6.30
N CYS A 284 -9.99 11.09 -5.87
CA CYS A 284 -8.69 10.53 -5.54
C CYS A 284 -7.76 10.48 -6.75
N LEU A 285 -8.26 10.04 -7.92
CA LEU A 285 -7.47 10.05 -9.16
C LEU A 285 -7.05 11.47 -9.57
N LEU A 286 -7.93 12.48 -9.46
CA LEU A 286 -7.59 13.87 -9.72
C LEU A 286 -6.58 14.44 -8.72
N GLY A 287 -6.73 14.11 -7.43
CA GLY A 287 -5.79 14.50 -6.38
C GLY A 287 -4.40 13.90 -6.60
N THR A 288 -4.33 12.60 -6.90
CA THR A 288 -3.07 11.92 -7.24
C THR A 288 -2.44 12.49 -8.51
N ALA A 289 -3.24 12.77 -9.55
CA ALA A 289 -2.74 13.41 -10.77
C ALA A 289 -2.19 14.82 -10.50
N ALA A 290 -2.88 15.64 -9.71
CA ALA A 290 -2.43 16.98 -9.33
C ALA A 290 -1.15 16.94 -8.48
N ALA A 291 -1.06 16.00 -7.53
CA ALA A 291 0.15 15.81 -6.72
C ALA A 291 1.33 15.30 -7.56
N LEU A 292 1.08 14.42 -8.53
CA LEU A 292 2.12 13.93 -9.45
C LEU A 292 2.61 15.05 -10.38
N LEU A 293 1.70 15.90 -10.88
CA LEU A 293 2.07 17.12 -11.61
C LEU A 293 2.98 18.03 -10.79
N ALA A 294 2.70 18.19 -9.50
CA ALA A 294 3.50 19.01 -8.58
C ALA A 294 4.93 18.47 -8.34
N VAL A 295 5.17 17.18 -8.63
CA VAL A 295 6.50 16.56 -8.58
C VAL A 295 7.24 16.69 -9.91
N VAL A 296 6.52 16.45 -11.01
CA VAL A 296 7.13 16.16 -12.30
C VAL A 296 7.26 17.40 -13.19
N LEU A 297 6.26 18.28 -13.17
CA LEU A 297 6.20 19.44 -14.04
C LEU A 297 7.36 20.44 -13.84
N PRO A 298 7.83 20.72 -12.60
CA PRO A 298 8.96 21.61 -12.40
C PRO A 298 10.23 21.14 -13.12
N ASN A 299 10.50 19.83 -13.14
CA ASN A 299 11.66 19.25 -13.83
C ASN A 299 11.56 19.40 -15.35
N VAL A 300 10.37 19.20 -15.91
CA VAL A 300 10.13 19.39 -17.35
C VAL A 300 10.36 20.85 -17.74
N VAL A 301 9.83 21.79 -16.97
CA VAL A 301 10.01 23.23 -17.21
C VAL A 301 11.46 23.63 -17.05
N ALA A 302 12.16 23.13 -16.02
CA ALA A 302 13.57 23.39 -15.82
C ALA A 302 14.42 22.95 -17.02
N GLY A 303 14.19 21.74 -17.54
CA GLY A 303 14.89 21.23 -18.72
C GLY A 303 14.61 22.01 -20.02
N MET A 304 13.51 22.78 -20.09
CA MET A 304 13.16 23.60 -21.25
C MET A 304 13.63 25.06 -21.14
N VAL A 305 13.71 25.60 -19.91
CA VAL A 305 13.92 27.03 -19.67
C VAL A 305 15.34 27.34 -19.18
N VAL A 306 15.99 26.41 -18.49
CA VAL A 306 17.34 26.62 -17.95
C VAL A 306 18.36 26.16 -18.99
N ASP A 307 19.21 27.06 -19.46
CA ASP A 307 20.15 26.81 -20.58
C ASP A 307 21.11 25.63 -20.35
N ALA A 308 21.48 25.38 -19.09
CA ALA A 308 22.36 24.29 -18.68
C ALA A 308 21.63 22.94 -18.49
N LEU A 309 20.30 22.91 -18.59
CA LEU A 309 19.50 21.72 -18.40
C LEU A 309 18.88 21.24 -19.71
N ARG A 310 18.65 19.92 -19.81
CA ARG A 310 17.92 19.30 -20.92
C ARG A 310 16.85 18.36 -20.38
N PRO A 311 15.70 18.25 -21.08
CA PRO A 311 14.64 17.36 -20.67
C PRO A 311 15.04 15.90 -20.92
N THR A 312 14.61 15.02 -20.01
CA THR A 312 14.78 13.56 -20.14
C THR A 312 13.43 12.87 -20.30
N PRO A 313 13.40 11.62 -20.77
CA PRO A 313 12.16 10.86 -20.90
C PRO A 313 11.41 10.63 -19.57
N GLY A 314 12.12 10.58 -18.44
CA GLY A 314 11.56 10.22 -17.14
C GLY A 314 10.35 11.06 -16.74
N PRO A 315 10.53 12.39 -16.55
CA PRO A 315 9.41 13.27 -16.23
C PRO A 315 8.31 13.29 -17.29
N ILE A 316 8.66 13.16 -18.58
CA ILE A 316 7.66 13.14 -19.66
C ILE A 316 6.74 11.92 -19.52
N ILE A 317 7.30 10.74 -19.24
CA ILE A 317 6.56 9.50 -19.01
C ILE A 317 5.64 9.64 -17.79
N ALA A 318 6.13 10.22 -16.68
CA ALA A 318 5.32 10.45 -15.49
C ALA A 318 4.22 11.52 -15.72
N LEU A 319 4.46 12.49 -16.59
CA LEU A 319 3.46 13.49 -17.00
C LEU A 319 2.33 12.85 -17.83
N VAL A 320 2.67 11.94 -18.74
CA VAL A 320 1.68 11.15 -19.50
C VAL A 320 0.84 10.29 -18.55
N ALA A 321 1.44 9.69 -17.52
CA ALA A 321 0.70 8.95 -16.51
C ALA A 321 -0.26 9.86 -15.71
N ALA A 322 0.19 11.04 -15.27
CA ALA A 322 -0.66 12.02 -14.59
C ALA A 322 -1.85 12.45 -15.45
N ALA A 323 -1.61 12.74 -16.74
CA ALA A 323 -2.65 13.06 -17.70
C ALA A 323 -3.63 11.90 -17.90
N GLY A 324 -3.13 10.67 -18.02
CA GLY A 324 -3.95 9.47 -18.12
C GLY A 324 -4.86 9.28 -16.89
N LEU A 325 -4.34 9.47 -15.68
CA LEU A 325 -5.14 9.38 -14.45
C LEU A 325 -6.25 10.44 -14.43
N ALA A 326 -5.94 11.69 -14.84
CA ALA A 326 -6.93 12.75 -14.96
C ALA A 326 -8.00 12.46 -16.02
N VAL A 327 -7.62 11.93 -17.19
CA VAL A 327 -8.54 11.53 -18.26
C VAL A 327 -9.48 10.42 -17.78
N VAL A 328 -8.96 9.40 -17.09
CA VAL A 328 -9.78 8.34 -16.51
C VAL A 328 -10.78 8.92 -15.50
N ALA A 329 -10.33 9.84 -14.64
CA ALA A 329 -11.19 10.48 -13.64
C ALA A 329 -12.31 11.32 -14.26
N LEU A 330 -12.04 12.05 -15.35
CA LEU A 330 -13.01 12.93 -16.02
C LEU A 330 -13.93 12.21 -17.02
N SER A 331 -13.61 10.95 -17.35
CA SER A 331 -14.36 10.16 -18.31
C SER A 331 -15.82 9.93 -17.87
N PRO A 332 -16.77 9.70 -18.80
CA PRO A 332 -18.16 9.37 -18.48
C PRO A 332 -18.32 8.18 -17.54
N ALA A 333 -17.34 7.26 -17.54
CA ALA A 333 -17.31 6.12 -16.64
C ALA A 333 -17.15 6.52 -15.16
N GLY A 334 -16.53 7.67 -14.87
CA GLY A 334 -16.39 8.23 -13.53
C GLY A 334 -17.61 9.02 -13.03
N ARG A 335 -18.66 9.18 -13.85
CA ARG A 335 -19.92 9.83 -13.44
C ARG A 335 -20.91 8.77 -12.92
N GLU A 336 -21.70 9.13 -11.91
CA GLU A 336 -22.81 8.28 -11.48
C GLU A 336 -23.88 8.24 -12.58
N PRO A 337 -24.38 7.04 -12.95
CA PRO A 337 -25.52 6.95 -13.86
C PRO A 337 -26.75 7.58 -13.20
N LYS A 338 -27.53 8.35 -13.97
CA LYS A 338 -28.88 8.71 -13.57
C LYS A 338 -29.71 7.41 -13.59
N VAL A 339 -30.15 6.94 -12.44
CA VAL A 339 -30.90 5.68 -12.32
C VAL A 339 -32.33 5.90 -12.84
N GLU A 340 -32.71 5.22 -13.92
CA GLU A 340 -34.10 4.98 -14.29
C GLU A 340 -34.55 3.65 -13.64
N PRO A 341 -35.73 3.60 -13.00
CA PRO A 341 -36.25 2.37 -12.42
C PRO A 341 -36.58 1.36 -13.52
N THR A 342 -36.14 0.11 -13.39
CA THR A 342 -36.47 -0.97 -14.33
C THR A 342 -36.71 -2.27 -13.56
N ASP A 343 -37.89 -2.87 -13.78
CA ASP A 343 -38.42 -4.06 -13.10
C ASP A 343 -37.87 -5.39 -13.65
N GLN A 344 -36.55 -5.60 -13.57
CA GLN A 344 -35.98 -6.93 -13.85
C GLN A 344 -35.47 -7.61 -12.57
N PRO A 345 -35.86 -8.87 -12.29
CA PRO A 345 -35.43 -9.60 -11.11
C PRO A 345 -33.89 -9.76 -11.12
N VAL A 346 -33.25 -9.21 -10.08
CA VAL A 346 -31.80 -9.07 -9.99
C VAL A 346 -31.18 -10.34 -9.41
N ARG A 347 -30.55 -11.14 -10.26
CA ARG A 347 -29.61 -12.18 -9.83
C ARG A 347 -28.35 -11.49 -9.26
N GLU A 348 -27.92 -11.84 -8.04
CA GLU A 348 -26.66 -11.34 -7.45
C GLU A 348 -25.50 -11.55 -8.43
N PRO A 349 -24.95 -10.47 -9.04
CA PRO A 349 -23.83 -10.57 -9.96
C PRO A 349 -22.56 -10.81 -9.14
N ARG A 350 -21.89 -11.95 -9.35
CA ARG A 350 -20.50 -12.13 -8.92
C ARG A 350 -19.62 -11.20 -9.75
N LEU A 351 -18.97 -10.24 -9.09
CA LEU A 351 -18.20 -9.17 -9.71
C LEU A 351 -17.04 -9.74 -10.56
N PRO A 352 -16.98 -9.50 -11.89
CA PRO A 352 -15.79 -9.77 -12.73
C PRO A 352 -14.49 -9.06 -12.30
N GLY A 353 -14.49 -8.25 -11.25
CA GLY A 353 -13.39 -7.37 -10.90
C GLY A 353 -12.37 -7.89 -9.88
N ALA A 354 -12.74 -8.79 -8.96
CA ALA A 354 -11.75 -9.51 -8.11
C ALA A 354 -10.72 -10.25 -8.98
N TYR A 355 -11.16 -10.75 -10.13
CA TYR A 355 -10.30 -11.40 -11.11
C TYR A 355 -9.20 -10.45 -11.64
N TRP A 356 -9.52 -9.20 -11.98
CA TRP A 356 -8.52 -8.27 -12.51
C TRP A 356 -7.50 -7.82 -11.47
N LEU A 357 -7.92 -7.75 -10.21
CA LEU A 357 -7.04 -7.54 -9.07
C LEU A 357 -6.05 -8.70 -8.89
N HIS A 358 -6.54 -9.94 -8.99
CA HIS A 358 -5.69 -11.13 -9.00
C HIS A 358 -4.75 -11.14 -10.22
N VAL A 359 -5.23 -10.76 -11.41
CA VAL A 359 -4.40 -10.65 -12.61
C VAL A 359 -3.29 -9.61 -12.45
N ALA A 360 -3.59 -8.43 -11.92
CA ALA A 360 -2.59 -7.39 -11.71
C ALA A 360 -1.53 -7.80 -10.68
N ALA A 361 -1.96 -8.35 -9.55
CA ALA A 361 -1.05 -8.92 -8.54
C ALA A 361 -0.19 -10.05 -9.14
N GLY A 362 -0.80 -10.90 -9.95
CA GLY A 362 -0.14 -12.02 -10.61
C GLY A 362 0.89 -11.57 -11.63
N LEU A 363 0.54 -10.60 -12.47
CA LEU A 363 1.44 -10.03 -13.47
C LEU A 363 2.62 -9.32 -12.82
N CYS A 364 2.38 -8.48 -11.80
CA CYS A 364 3.45 -7.85 -11.03
C CYS A 364 4.37 -8.89 -10.39
N ALA A 365 3.82 -9.97 -9.81
CA ALA A 365 4.62 -11.03 -9.20
C ALA A 365 5.41 -11.85 -10.24
N VAL A 366 4.84 -12.12 -11.43
CA VAL A 366 5.56 -12.77 -12.53
C VAL A 366 6.71 -11.89 -13.01
N LEU A 367 6.45 -10.60 -13.25
CA LEU A 367 7.49 -9.66 -13.67
C LEU A 367 8.56 -9.49 -12.57
N ALA A 368 8.17 -9.47 -11.29
CA ALA A 368 9.10 -9.45 -10.17
C ALA A 368 9.97 -10.73 -10.15
N GLY A 369 9.36 -11.89 -10.38
CA GLY A 369 10.05 -13.17 -10.45
C GLY A 369 11.06 -13.23 -11.61
N LEU A 370 10.66 -12.77 -12.81
CA LEU A 370 11.53 -12.68 -13.97
C LEU A 370 12.68 -11.69 -13.74
N ALA A 371 12.39 -10.50 -13.20
CA ALA A 371 13.42 -9.52 -12.86
C ALA A 371 14.40 -10.06 -11.81
N ALA A 372 13.92 -10.81 -10.80
CA ALA A 372 14.78 -11.47 -9.82
C ALA A 372 15.66 -12.55 -10.47
N LEU A 373 15.12 -13.34 -11.40
CA LEU A 373 15.90 -14.31 -12.17
C LEU A 373 17.00 -13.63 -12.98
N PHE A 374 16.68 -12.56 -13.71
CA PHE A 374 17.67 -11.78 -14.44
C PHE A 374 18.71 -11.16 -13.50
N GLY A 375 18.31 -10.65 -12.34
CA GLY A 375 19.24 -10.18 -11.30
C GLY A 375 20.18 -11.30 -10.84
N GLY A 376 19.65 -12.47 -10.48
CA GLY A 376 20.44 -13.61 -10.01
C GLY A 376 21.43 -14.16 -11.04
N LEU A 377 21.16 -13.96 -12.33
CA LEU A 377 22.05 -14.37 -13.44
C LEU A 377 23.03 -13.27 -13.86
N ALA A 378 22.62 -12.01 -13.79
CA ALA A 378 23.43 -10.86 -14.20
C ALA A 378 24.56 -10.54 -13.20
N GLU A 379 25.63 -9.95 -13.70
CA GLU A 379 26.75 -9.49 -12.88
C GLU A 379 26.31 -8.35 -11.97
N HIS A 380 26.59 -8.49 -10.67
CA HIS A 380 26.26 -7.49 -9.67
C HIS A 380 27.38 -6.48 -9.44
N VAL A 381 28.61 -6.85 -9.80
CA VAL A 381 29.81 -6.04 -9.62
C VAL A 381 30.61 -6.08 -10.91
N ALA A 382 30.88 -4.92 -11.48
CA ALA A 382 31.79 -4.75 -12.61
C ALA A 382 33.17 -4.39 -12.07
N VAL A 383 34.18 -5.17 -12.46
CA VAL A 383 35.59 -5.01 -12.05
C VAL A 383 36.44 -4.80 -13.31
N PRO A 384 37.55 -4.03 -13.25
CA PRO A 384 38.44 -3.88 -14.40
C PRO A 384 38.90 -5.23 -14.96
N GLU A 385 39.08 -5.34 -16.28
CA GLU A 385 39.35 -6.58 -17.03
C GLU A 385 40.54 -7.42 -16.49
N THR A 386 41.42 -6.80 -15.70
CA THR A 386 42.57 -7.44 -15.06
C THR A 386 42.20 -8.39 -13.90
N VAL A 387 40.96 -8.38 -13.41
CA VAL A 387 40.51 -9.23 -12.28
C VAL A 387 39.31 -10.07 -12.70
N THR A 388 39.53 -11.36 -12.93
CA THR A 388 38.47 -12.32 -13.27
C THR A 388 37.89 -12.98 -12.01
N GLY A 389 36.57 -13.10 -11.92
CA GLY A 389 35.92 -14.03 -10.98
C GLY A 389 35.44 -13.46 -9.63
N VAL A 390 35.32 -12.14 -9.47
CA VAL A 390 34.75 -11.53 -8.26
C VAL A 390 33.27 -11.23 -8.48
N ASP A 391 32.40 -12.18 -8.12
CA ASP A 391 30.95 -12.00 -8.21
C ASP A 391 30.24 -12.40 -6.91
N SER A 392 29.07 -11.82 -6.67
CA SER A 392 28.33 -12.02 -5.42
C SER A 392 27.66 -13.39 -5.40
N PHE A 393 28.10 -14.30 -4.53
CA PHE A 393 27.39 -15.56 -4.28
C PHE A 393 25.98 -15.34 -3.74
N THR A 394 25.72 -14.23 -3.02
CA THR A 394 24.41 -13.93 -2.44
C THR A 394 23.34 -13.71 -3.50
N LYS A 395 23.71 -13.24 -4.71
CA LYS A 395 22.77 -13.04 -5.82
C LYS A 395 22.05 -14.33 -6.23
N ARG A 396 22.65 -15.50 -5.99
CA ARG A 396 22.05 -16.81 -6.31
C ARG A 396 20.76 -17.06 -5.53
N MET A 397 20.54 -16.37 -4.41
CA MET A 397 19.27 -16.44 -3.67
C MET A 397 18.10 -15.78 -4.40
N LEU A 398 18.35 -14.90 -5.36
CA LEU A 398 17.30 -14.32 -6.20
C LEU A 398 16.65 -15.35 -7.11
N ILE A 399 17.35 -16.43 -7.45
CA ILE A 399 16.82 -17.50 -8.32
C ILE A 399 15.65 -18.23 -7.63
N PRO A 400 15.82 -18.88 -6.46
CA PRO A 400 14.72 -19.55 -5.79
C PRO A 400 13.63 -18.58 -5.32
N ALA A 401 13.98 -17.35 -4.93
CA ALA A 401 13.01 -16.31 -4.60
C ALA A 401 12.15 -15.92 -5.82
N GLY A 402 12.79 -15.71 -6.97
CA GLY A 402 12.14 -15.36 -8.22
C GLY A 402 11.27 -16.47 -8.77
N LEU A 403 11.73 -17.74 -8.70
CA LEU A 403 10.92 -18.90 -9.07
C LEU A 403 9.68 -19.03 -8.19
N LEU A 404 9.83 -18.88 -6.86
CA LEU A 404 8.72 -18.96 -5.92
C LEU A 404 7.66 -17.88 -6.21
N VAL A 405 8.07 -16.61 -6.24
CA VAL A 405 7.14 -15.49 -6.43
C VAL A 405 6.57 -15.48 -7.85
N GLY A 406 7.37 -15.80 -8.86
CA GLY A 406 6.92 -15.91 -10.25
C GLY A 406 5.91 -17.04 -10.45
N ALA A 407 6.11 -18.21 -9.83
CA ALA A 407 5.17 -19.33 -9.90
C ALA A 407 3.86 -19.03 -9.15
N LEU A 408 3.94 -18.41 -7.97
CA LEU A 408 2.75 -17.93 -7.24
C LEU A 408 2.00 -16.84 -8.04
N GLY A 409 2.72 -15.95 -8.71
CA GLY A 409 2.14 -14.96 -9.61
C GLY A 409 1.44 -15.59 -10.81
N GLY A 410 2.07 -16.55 -11.47
CA GLY A 410 1.50 -17.27 -12.61
C GLY A 410 0.26 -18.08 -12.24
N THR A 411 0.26 -18.72 -11.06
CA THR A 411 -0.92 -19.44 -10.55
C THR A 411 -2.06 -18.50 -10.17
N LEU A 412 -1.77 -17.27 -9.76
CA LEU A 412 -2.78 -16.24 -9.52
C LEU A 412 -3.51 -15.78 -10.80
N LEU A 413 -2.90 -15.97 -11.98
CA LEU A 413 -3.56 -15.71 -13.26
C LEU A 413 -4.63 -16.77 -13.62
N ILE A 414 -4.63 -17.91 -12.90
CA ILE A 414 -5.57 -19.01 -13.10
C ILE A 414 -6.81 -18.78 -12.23
N ARG A 415 -7.88 -18.29 -12.86
CA ARG A 415 -9.15 -17.89 -12.22
C ARG A 415 -9.69 -18.84 -11.12
N PRO A 416 -9.75 -20.18 -11.29
CA PRO A 416 -10.30 -21.07 -10.27
C PRO A 416 -9.44 -21.18 -9.00
N VAL A 417 -8.14 -20.90 -9.08
CA VAL A 417 -7.19 -21.11 -7.95
C VAL A 417 -6.73 -19.77 -7.35
N ALA A 418 -6.98 -18.65 -8.05
CA ALA A 418 -6.48 -17.34 -7.67
C ALA A 418 -6.81 -16.95 -6.22
N ALA A 419 -8.07 -17.12 -5.82
CA ALA A 419 -8.52 -16.81 -4.45
C ALA A 419 -7.84 -17.67 -3.36
N LEU A 420 -7.36 -18.87 -3.70
CA LEU A 420 -6.65 -19.76 -2.78
C LEU A 420 -5.16 -19.41 -2.65
N VAL A 421 -4.53 -18.99 -3.75
CA VAL A 421 -3.08 -18.70 -3.79
C VAL A 421 -2.78 -17.28 -3.29
N ARG A 422 -3.69 -16.32 -3.48
CA ARG A 422 -3.49 -14.92 -3.09
C ARG A 422 -2.97 -14.73 -1.66
N PRO A 423 -3.51 -15.40 -0.60
CA PRO A 423 -2.97 -15.25 0.75
C PRO A 423 -1.52 -15.77 0.88
N VAL A 424 -1.13 -16.79 0.11
CA VAL A 424 0.26 -17.27 0.06
C VAL A 424 1.18 -16.17 -0.48
N LEU A 425 0.81 -15.58 -1.63
CA LEU A 425 1.58 -14.52 -2.28
C LEU A 425 1.69 -13.26 -1.42
N SER A 426 0.66 -12.94 -0.61
CA SER A 426 0.64 -11.78 0.28
C SER A 426 1.77 -11.77 1.33
N VAL A 427 2.39 -12.93 1.58
CA VAL A 427 3.57 -13.08 2.45
C VAL A 427 4.82 -13.44 1.64
N ALA A 428 4.67 -14.35 0.67
CA ALA A 428 5.80 -14.90 -0.07
C ALA A 428 6.56 -13.88 -0.93
N TRP A 429 5.96 -12.74 -1.30
CA TRP A 429 6.65 -11.67 -2.02
C TRP A 429 7.90 -11.14 -1.28
N VAL A 430 7.91 -11.22 0.05
CA VAL A 430 9.05 -10.83 0.90
C VAL A 430 10.30 -11.67 0.61
N ALA A 431 10.16 -12.84 0.00
CA ALA A 431 11.27 -13.67 -0.47
C ALA A 431 12.22 -12.87 -1.40
N ILE A 432 11.66 -12.03 -2.29
CA ILE A 432 12.47 -11.19 -3.18
C ILE A 432 13.19 -10.09 -2.40
N LEU A 433 12.55 -9.47 -1.39
CA LEU A 433 13.24 -8.48 -0.56
C LEU A 433 14.35 -9.10 0.28
N LEU A 434 14.12 -10.28 0.86
CA LEU A 434 15.10 -11.03 1.64
C LEU A 434 16.34 -11.33 0.79
N ALA A 435 16.16 -11.86 -0.43
CA ALA A 435 17.27 -12.16 -1.34
C ALA A 435 17.93 -10.89 -1.92
N GLY A 436 17.11 -9.92 -2.34
CA GLY A 436 17.54 -8.69 -3.00
C GLY A 436 18.40 -7.81 -2.10
N ILE A 437 17.95 -7.52 -0.88
CA ILE A 437 18.71 -6.70 0.07
C ILE A 437 20.06 -7.36 0.41
N GLY A 438 20.08 -8.68 0.59
CA GLY A 438 21.32 -9.42 0.80
C GLY A 438 22.30 -9.32 -0.38
N SER A 439 21.79 -9.38 -1.61
CA SER A 439 22.61 -9.23 -2.81
C SER A 439 23.17 -7.80 -2.96
N LEU A 440 22.35 -6.77 -2.69
CA LEU A 440 22.75 -5.37 -2.78
C LEU A 440 23.75 -4.96 -1.69
N ASP A 441 23.69 -5.54 -0.48
CA ASP A 441 24.71 -5.30 0.56
C ASP A 441 26.13 -5.68 0.08
N THR A 442 26.23 -6.71 -0.77
CA THR A 442 27.52 -7.10 -1.36
C THR A 442 28.04 -6.02 -2.30
N VAL A 443 27.16 -5.44 -3.13
CA VAL A 443 27.52 -4.36 -4.07
C VAL A 443 27.88 -3.09 -3.33
N ILE A 444 27.09 -2.71 -2.32
CA ILE A 444 27.37 -1.53 -1.46
C ILE A 444 28.71 -1.69 -0.75
N SER A 445 29.06 -2.91 -0.33
CA SER A 445 30.36 -3.19 0.29
C SER A 445 31.50 -3.14 -0.74
N ALA A 446 31.29 -3.69 -1.93
CA ALA A 446 32.31 -3.77 -2.98
C ALA A 446 32.64 -2.41 -3.60
N THR A 447 31.63 -1.57 -3.82
CA THR A 447 31.76 -0.22 -4.41
C THR A 447 32.49 0.78 -3.51
N LYS A 448 32.77 0.43 -2.25
CA LYS A 448 33.67 1.20 -1.38
C LYS A 448 35.14 1.08 -1.81
N VAL A 449 35.47 0.08 -2.63
CA VAL A 449 36.81 -0.11 -3.18
C VAL A 449 36.92 0.66 -4.50
N SER A 450 37.97 1.48 -4.65
CA SER A 450 38.20 2.28 -5.85
C SER A 450 38.29 1.39 -7.10
N GLY A 451 37.61 1.81 -8.17
CA GLY A 451 37.59 1.09 -9.45
C GLY A 451 36.52 0.01 -9.59
N VAL A 452 35.73 -0.26 -8.54
CA VAL A 452 34.63 -1.22 -8.57
C VAL A 452 33.30 -0.50 -8.83
N GLN A 453 32.55 -0.94 -9.85
CA GLN A 453 31.28 -0.33 -10.24
C GLN A 453 30.11 -1.30 -10.03
N PRO A 454 28.88 -0.80 -9.80
CA PRO A 454 27.68 -1.64 -9.78
C PRO A 454 27.43 -2.24 -11.17
N GLY A 455 27.22 -3.55 -11.23
CA GLY A 455 26.86 -4.25 -12.46
C GLY A 455 25.37 -4.11 -12.81
N SER A 456 24.99 -4.55 -14.01
CA SER A 456 23.59 -4.49 -14.50
C SER A 456 22.59 -5.28 -13.64
N GLY A 457 23.06 -6.27 -12.88
CA GLY A 457 22.25 -7.03 -11.93
C GLY A 457 21.61 -6.17 -10.84
N VAL A 458 22.22 -5.05 -10.47
CA VAL A 458 21.66 -4.11 -9.48
C VAL A 458 20.32 -3.53 -9.93
N LEU A 459 20.20 -3.18 -11.22
CA LEU A 459 18.97 -2.65 -11.79
C LEU A 459 17.86 -3.69 -11.77
N TRP A 460 18.17 -4.92 -12.22
CA TRP A 460 17.20 -6.03 -12.23
C TRP A 460 16.72 -6.40 -10.82
N THR A 461 17.64 -6.46 -9.85
CA THR A 461 17.30 -6.72 -8.46
C THR A 461 16.43 -5.60 -7.87
N SER A 462 16.76 -4.34 -8.15
CA SER A 462 15.98 -3.19 -7.68
C SER A 462 14.56 -3.18 -8.28
N LEU A 463 14.45 -3.46 -9.58
CA LEU A 463 13.18 -3.59 -10.29
C LEU A 463 12.35 -4.76 -9.71
N ALA A 464 12.97 -5.90 -9.43
CA ALA A 464 12.31 -7.05 -8.83
C ALA A 464 11.71 -6.72 -7.46
N MET A 465 12.48 -6.05 -6.59
CA MET A 465 12.03 -5.62 -5.27
C MET A 465 10.82 -4.69 -5.35
N LEU A 466 10.86 -3.71 -6.27
CA LEU A 466 9.77 -2.78 -6.50
C LEU A 466 8.50 -3.49 -7.00
N LEU A 467 8.62 -4.35 -8.01
CA LEU A 467 7.49 -5.11 -8.55
C LEU A 467 6.90 -6.07 -7.51
N ALA A 468 7.72 -6.63 -6.62
CA ALA A 468 7.27 -7.48 -5.52
C ALA A 468 6.43 -6.68 -4.51
N VAL A 469 6.83 -5.45 -4.16
CA VAL A 469 6.04 -4.54 -3.32
C VAL A 469 4.70 -4.20 -3.99
N LEU A 470 4.71 -3.92 -5.29
CA LEU A 470 3.50 -3.63 -6.06
C LEU A 470 2.55 -4.83 -6.12
N ALA A 471 3.09 -6.04 -6.27
CA ALA A 471 2.32 -7.28 -6.19
C ALA A 471 1.70 -7.48 -4.79
N ALA A 472 2.43 -7.14 -3.73
CA ALA A 472 1.92 -7.18 -2.35
C ALA A 472 0.76 -6.21 -2.14
N VAL A 473 0.91 -4.97 -2.63
CA VAL A 473 -0.15 -3.95 -2.59
C VAL A 473 -1.40 -4.45 -3.31
N ALA A 474 -1.26 -4.95 -4.54
CA ALA A 474 -2.39 -5.49 -5.29
C ALA A 474 -3.04 -6.69 -4.58
N CYS A 475 -2.25 -7.55 -3.92
CA CYS A 475 -2.76 -8.64 -3.08
C CYS A 475 -3.57 -8.14 -1.87
N VAL A 476 -3.15 -7.05 -1.21
CA VAL A 476 -3.87 -6.47 -0.07
C VAL A 476 -5.18 -5.82 -0.52
N VAL A 477 -5.18 -5.14 -1.67
CA VAL A 477 -6.39 -4.56 -2.25
C VAL A 477 -7.37 -5.66 -2.68
N ALA A 478 -6.89 -6.69 -3.37
CA ALA A 478 -7.65 -7.91 -3.65
C ALA A 478 -8.18 -8.55 -2.35
N GLY A 479 -7.35 -8.49 -1.29
CA GLY A 479 -7.65 -8.70 0.13
C GLY A 479 -9.04 -8.26 0.54
N SER A 480 -9.21 -6.94 0.47
CA SER A 480 -10.42 -6.22 0.88
C SER A 480 -11.62 -6.59 0.03
N VAL A 481 -11.46 -6.64 -1.31
CA VAL A 481 -12.58 -6.98 -2.22
C VAL A 481 -13.09 -8.40 -1.98
N ASP A 482 -12.19 -9.39 -1.82
CA ASP A 482 -12.59 -10.78 -1.52
C ASP A 482 -13.18 -10.94 -0.10
N ARG A 483 -13.07 -9.92 0.77
CA ARG A 483 -13.77 -9.89 2.07
C ARG A 483 -15.19 -9.36 1.89
N ASP A 484 -15.35 -8.30 1.12
CA ASP A 484 -16.65 -7.65 0.91
C ASP A 484 -17.59 -8.51 0.06
N GLU A 485 -17.06 -9.19 -0.97
CA GLU A 485 -17.84 -10.11 -1.81
C GLU A 485 -18.31 -11.36 -1.07
N ALA A 486 -17.64 -11.73 0.02
CA ALA A 486 -17.88 -13.00 0.68
C ALA A 486 -19.08 -12.99 1.64
N GLY A 487 -19.78 -11.86 1.76
CA GLY A 487 -20.96 -11.65 2.62
C GLY A 487 -20.69 -11.85 4.13
N VAL A 488 -21.60 -11.34 4.96
CA VAL A 488 -21.59 -11.55 6.43
C VAL A 488 -22.12 -12.96 6.82
N GLY A 489 -22.44 -13.82 5.83
CA GLY A 489 -23.08 -15.12 6.04
C GLY A 489 -22.18 -16.25 6.59
N ASP A 490 -22.53 -16.71 7.80
CA ASP A 490 -22.68 -18.13 8.20
C ASP A 490 -21.49 -19.08 8.35
N GLN A 491 -20.25 -18.59 8.45
CA GLN A 491 -19.17 -19.40 9.01
C GLN A 491 -18.78 -18.80 10.37
N PRO A 492 -19.16 -19.44 11.50
CA PRO A 492 -18.69 -19.01 12.80
C PRO A 492 -17.17 -18.93 12.76
N ILE A 493 -16.61 -17.81 13.22
CA ILE A 493 -15.17 -17.73 13.53
C ILE A 493 -14.95 -18.78 14.62
N ARG A 494 -14.59 -20.01 14.25
CA ARG A 494 -14.18 -21.01 15.23
C ARG A 494 -12.91 -20.49 15.86
N SER A 495 -12.97 -20.19 17.15
CA SER A 495 -11.78 -20.02 17.97
C SER A 495 -10.90 -21.24 17.73
N PRO A 496 -9.68 -21.07 17.18
CA PRO A 496 -8.81 -22.21 16.93
C PRO A 496 -8.55 -22.90 18.26
N GLY A 497 -8.79 -24.22 18.31
CA GLY A 497 -8.48 -25.01 19.50
C GLY A 497 -7.01 -24.89 19.84
N VAL A 498 -6.65 -25.07 21.12
CA VAL A 498 -5.27 -24.99 21.63
C VAL A 498 -4.28 -25.82 20.79
N ILE A 499 -4.75 -26.96 20.25
CA ILE A 499 -4.00 -27.87 19.38
C ILE A 499 -3.55 -27.21 18.07
N ALA A 500 -4.34 -26.29 17.50
CA ALA A 500 -3.98 -25.56 16.27
C ALA A 500 -3.06 -24.36 16.54
N LEU A 501 -3.07 -23.81 17.76
CA LEU A 501 -2.26 -22.64 18.13
C LEU A 501 -0.82 -23.03 18.53
N ALA A 502 -0.64 -24.19 19.16
CA ALA A 502 0.67 -24.68 19.58
C ALA A 502 1.75 -24.68 18.47
N PRO A 503 1.51 -25.25 17.27
CA PRO A 503 2.50 -25.20 16.18
C PRO A 503 2.77 -23.79 15.66
N VAL A 504 1.77 -22.89 15.68
CA VAL A 504 1.95 -21.49 15.27
C VAL A 504 2.86 -20.74 16.26
N VAL A 505 2.66 -20.93 17.56
CA VAL A 505 3.51 -20.34 18.61
C VAL A 505 4.93 -20.89 18.53
N ALA A 506 5.09 -22.20 18.35
CA ALA A 506 6.39 -22.81 18.13
C ALA A 506 7.08 -22.23 16.88
N GLY A 507 6.34 -22.07 15.78
CA GLY A 507 6.83 -21.44 14.55
C GLY A 507 7.32 -20.01 14.77
N VAL A 508 6.61 -19.21 15.58
CA VAL A 508 7.04 -17.85 15.98
C VAL A 508 8.36 -17.87 16.76
N LEU A 509 8.48 -18.76 17.76
CA LEU A 509 9.71 -18.88 18.55
C LEU A 509 10.89 -19.33 17.68
N PHE A 510 10.67 -20.29 16.78
CA PHE A 510 11.70 -20.72 15.84
C PHE A 510 12.04 -19.64 14.81
N ALA A 511 11.09 -18.79 14.39
CA ALA A 511 11.35 -17.69 13.47
C ALA A 511 12.34 -16.68 14.06
N LEU A 512 12.22 -16.35 15.36
CA LEU A 512 13.17 -15.48 16.06
C LEU A 512 14.59 -16.02 15.96
N GLY A 513 14.78 -17.33 16.11
CA GLY A 513 16.09 -17.97 15.96
C GLY A 513 16.53 -18.14 14.50
N ALA A 514 15.61 -18.45 13.59
CA ALA A 514 15.86 -18.66 12.16
C ALA A 514 16.41 -17.40 11.46
N PHE A 515 15.84 -16.24 11.79
CA PHE A 515 16.26 -14.95 11.24
C PHE A 515 17.21 -14.20 12.17
N GLY A 516 17.20 -14.49 13.47
CA GLY A 516 18.07 -13.85 14.45
C GLY A 516 19.46 -14.42 14.56
N LEU A 517 19.68 -15.67 14.11
CA LEU A 517 20.99 -16.34 14.15
C LEU A 517 21.54 -16.58 12.73
N PRO A 518 22.88 -16.67 12.58
CA PRO A 518 23.50 -16.96 11.29
C PRO A 518 23.11 -18.35 10.79
N ALA A 519 22.68 -18.42 9.52
CA ALA A 519 22.29 -19.67 8.88
C ALA A 519 23.50 -20.54 8.48
N MET A 520 24.66 -19.94 8.26
CA MET A 520 25.89 -20.63 7.92
C MET A 520 27.03 -20.24 8.85
N ARG A 521 27.98 -21.16 9.05
CA ARG A 521 29.21 -20.92 9.80
C ARG A 521 30.40 -21.48 9.04
N ALA A 522 31.50 -20.74 9.08
CA ALA A 522 32.81 -21.15 8.58
C ALA A 522 33.89 -20.41 9.39
N SER A 523 35.11 -20.93 9.44
CA SER A 523 36.21 -20.28 10.15
C SER A 523 36.50 -18.90 9.55
N GLY A 524 36.48 -17.85 10.38
CA GLY A 524 36.70 -16.47 9.93
C GLY A 524 35.51 -15.83 9.19
N TYR A 525 34.37 -16.53 9.07
CA TYR A 525 33.16 -15.98 8.47
C TYR A 525 32.20 -15.43 9.51
N VAL A 526 31.87 -14.14 9.39
CA VAL A 526 30.83 -13.49 10.18
C VAL A 526 29.63 -13.22 9.25
N GLY A 527 28.61 -14.08 9.36
CA GLY A 527 27.39 -13.94 8.59
C GLY A 527 26.46 -12.85 9.14
N PRO A 528 25.57 -12.30 8.29
CA PRO A 528 24.57 -11.35 8.76
C PRO A 528 23.51 -12.03 9.62
N ASP A 529 23.18 -11.38 10.73
CA ASP A 529 22.14 -11.80 11.66
C ASP A 529 21.44 -10.55 12.27
N LEU A 530 20.45 -10.75 13.14
CA LEU A 530 19.74 -9.63 13.79
C LEU A 530 20.28 -9.29 15.19
N LEU A 531 21.13 -10.14 15.78
CA LEU A 531 21.46 -10.08 17.20
C LEU A 531 22.87 -9.56 17.46
N ALA A 532 23.85 -10.03 16.71
CA ALA A 532 25.27 -9.75 16.91
C ALA A 532 25.88 -8.94 15.76
N ASN A 533 25.42 -9.14 14.53
CA ASN A 533 26.05 -8.60 13.32
C ASN A 533 25.02 -7.95 12.39
N PHE A 534 24.45 -6.84 12.84
CA PHE A 534 23.44 -6.10 12.08
C PHE A 534 24.09 -5.35 10.90
N ARG A 535 23.73 -5.72 9.67
CA ARG A 535 24.24 -5.15 8.41
C ARG A 535 23.08 -4.72 7.52
N ALA A 536 23.34 -4.15 6.34
CA ALA A 536 22.24 -3.80 5.43
C ALA A 536 21.44 -5.04 5.01
N SER A 537 22.10 -6.19 4.82
CA SER A 537 21.44 -7.48 4.60
C SER A 537 20.50 -7.91 5.75
N SER A 538 20.72 -7.43 6.98
CA SER A 538 19.87 -7.74 8.14
C SER A 538 18.48 -7.10 8.03
N TYR A 539 18.30 -6.03 7.23
CA TYR A 539 16.96 -5.51 6.93
C TYR A 539 16.10 -6.52 6.16
N GLY A 540 16.69 -7.32 5.26
CA GLY A 540 15.97 -8.41 4.58
C GLY A 540 15.51 -9.49 5.56
N LEU A 541 16.36 -9.85 6.52
CA LEU A 541 16.03 -10.80 7.60
C LEU A 541 14.94 -10.25 8.52
N LEU A 542 15.01 -8.95 8.86
CA LEU A 542 14.01 -8.28 9.69
C LEU A 542 12.63 -8.27 9.01
N LEU A 543 12.58 -7.93 7.72
CA LEU A 543 11.34 -7.93 6.95
C LEU A 543 10.74 -9.33 6.85
N ALA A 544 11.56 -10.36 6.62
CA ALA A 544 11.10 -11.75 6.61
C ALA A 544 10.55 -12.19 7.98
N LEU A 545 11.25 -11.85 9.07
CA LEU A 545 10.78 -12.13 10.43
C LEU A 545 9.44 -11.45 10.69
N LEU A 546 9.32 -10.15 10.43
CA LEU A 546 8.08 -9.39 10.62
C LEU A 546 6.93 -9.98 9.80
N ALA A 547 7.18 -10.39 8.56
CA ALA A 547 6.17 -11.02 7.71
C ALA A 547 5.68 -12.35 8.30
N VAL A 548 6.57 -13.20 8.83
CA VAL A 548 6.19 -14.44 9.53
C VAL A 548 5.38 -14.13 10.80
N LEU A 549 5.80 -13.16 11.60
CA LEU A 549 5.09 -12.78 12.83
C LEU A 549 3.68 -12.25 12.55
N VAL A 550 3.54 -11.35 11.58
CA VAL A 550 2.24 -10.79 11.17
C VAL A 550 1.34 -11.89 10.60
N ALA A 551 1.87 -12.77 9.73
CA ALA A 551 1.10 -13.88 9.17
C ALA A 551 0.63 -14.85 10.26
N SER A 552 1.50 -15.23 11.19
CA SER A 552 1.16 -16.09 12.34
C SER A 552 0.16 -15.45 13.29
N ALA A 553 0.22 -14.13 13.50
CA ALA A 553 -0.77 -13.42 14.30
C ALA A 553 -2.13 -13.30 13.60
N LEU A 554 -2.15 -13.16 12.28
CA LEU A 554 -3.36 -12.95 11.50
C LEU A 554 -4.07 -14.27 11.15
N ALA A 555 -3.33 -15.36 10.93
CA ALA A 555 -3.87 -16.65 10.49
C ALA A 555 -4.98 -17.21 11.41
N PRO A 556 -4.87 -17.17 12.77
CA PRO A 556 -5.93 -17.61 13.69
C PRO A 556 -7.23 -16.80 13.60
N ARG A 557 -7.15 -15.57 13.09
CA ARG A 557 -8.28 -14.64 12.92
C ARG A 557 -8.92 -14.72 11.54
N CYS A 558 -8.33 -15.52 10.64
CA CYS A 558 -8.79 -15.70 9.27
C CYS A 558 -9.70 -16.93 9.14
N ARG A 559 -10.49 -16.98 8.06
CA ARG A 559 -11.19 -18.21 7.66
C ARG A 559 -10.16 -19.35 7.47
N PRO A 560 -10.47 -20.61 7.85
CA PRO A 560 -9.50 -21.70 7.98
C PRO A 560 -8.61 -21.90 6.73
N GLY A 561 -9.21 -21.94 5.53
CA GLY A 561 -8.44 -22.06 4.29
C GLY A 561 -7.53 -20.87 3.99
N ARG A 562 -7.96 -19.63 4.31
CA ARG A 562 -7.15 -18.42 4.12
C ARG A 562 -6.04 -18.33 5.16
N GLY A 563 -6.31 -18.73 6.41
CA GLY A 563 -5.32 -18.82 7.48
C GLY A 563 -4.24 -19.85 7.16
N ALA A 564 -4.62 -21.04 6.68
CA ALA A 564 -3.67 -22.06 6.23
C ALA A 564 -2.79 -21.55 5.08
N ALA A 565 -3.37 -20.90 4.07
CA ALA A 565 -2.63 -20.31 2.96
C ALA A 565 -1.64 -19.21 3.42
N LEU A 566 -2.03 -18.37 4.39
CA LEU A 566 -1.13 -17.38 5.03
C LEU A 566 0.08 -18.05 5.69
N LEU A 567 -0.14 -19.14 6.44
CA LEU A 567 0.94 -19.89 7.09
C LEU A 567 1.85 -20.62 6.09
N ILE A 568 1.29 -21.12 4.98
CA ILE A 568 2.08 -21.69 3.87
C ILE A 568 2.98 -20.61 3.25
N GLY A 569 2.45 -19.41 3.01
CA GLY A 569 3.24 -18.27 2.54
C GLY A 569 4.35 -17.89 3.50
N ALA A 570 4.05 -17.87 4.81
CA ALA A 570 5.03 -17.63 5.85
C ALA A 570 6.12 -18.71 5.91
N ALA A 571 5.78 -19.98 5.71
CA ALA A 571 6.73 -21.11 5.69
C ALA A 571 7.71 -21.05 4.51
N CYS A 572 7.36 -20.36 3.42
CA CYS A 572 8.26 -20.19 2.27
C CYS A 572 9.50 -19.36 2.60
N LEU A 573 9.40 -18.40 3.54
CA LEU A 573 10.51 -17.52 3.93
C LEU A 573 11.64 -18.25 4.68
N PRO A 574 11.38 -19.03 5.76
CA PRO A 574 12.40 -19.88 6.35
C PRO A 574 12.82 -21.02 5.40
N GLY A 575 11.93 -21.50 4.51
CA GLY A 575 12.32 -22.42 3.44
C GLY A 575 13.39 -21.85 2.51
N LEU A 576 13.24 -20.59 2.09
CA LEU A 576 14.26 -19.88 1.32
C LEU A 576 15.54 -19.66 2.14
N ARG A 577 15.43 -19.39 3.44
CA ARG A 577 16.57 -19.25 4.35
C ARG A 577 17.41 -20.53 4.43
N VAL A 578 16.79 -21.71 4.39
CA VAL A 578 17.49 -23.02 4.34
C VAL A 578 18.32 -23.17 3.06
N LEU A 579 17.85 -22.61 1.94
CA LEU A 579 18.57 -22.67 0.66
C LEU A 579 19.85 -21.82 0.63
N GLU A 580 20.09 -20.96 1.63
CA GLU A 580 21.32 -20.17 1.69
C GLU A 580 22.57 -21.07 1.72
N LEU A 581 22.50 -22.20 2.45
CA LEU A 581 23.61 -23.14 2.55
C LEU A 581 24.04 -23.73 1.20
N PRO A 582 23.17 -24.44 0.46
CA PRO A 582 23.55 -25.02 -0.82
C PRO A 582 23.86 -23.97 -1.90
N MET A 583 23.20 -22.81 -1.87
CA MET A 583 23.32 -21.83 -2.96
C MET A 583 24.50 -20.88 -2.78
N THR A 584 24.85 -20.54 -1.53
CA THR A 584 25.88 -19.54 -1.23
C THR A 584 27.07 -20.11 -0.46
N GLY A 585 26.99 -21.33 0.08
CA GLY A 585 28.06 -21.94 0.88
C GLY A 585 29.37 -22.17 0.13
N GLY A 586 29.36 -22.19 -1.20
CA GLY A 586 30.57 -22.23 -2.03
C GLY A 586 31.45 -20.98 -1.92
N ARG A 587 30.99 -19.91 -1.25
CA ARG A 587 31.77 -18.68 -1.06
C ARG A 587 32.98 -18.86 -0.13
N ILE A 588 32.94 -19.82 0.79
CA ILE A 588 33.99 -20.06 1.79
C ILE A 588 34.19 -21.56 1.99
N ALA A 589 35.44 -22.02 1.97
CA ALA A 589 35.78 -23.41 2.25
C ALA A 589 35.41 -23.82 3.69
N GLY A 590 34.89 -25.04 3.87
CA GLY A 590 34.48 -25.54 5.19
C GLY A 590 33.15 -24.98 5.70
N THR A 591 32.31 -24.40 4.84
CA THR A 591 30.98 -23.91 5.22
C THR A 591 30.08 -25.05 5.71
N SER A 592 29.47 -24.86 6.88
CA SER A 592 28.54 -25.79 7.50
C SER A 592 27.25 -25.09 7.96
N ALA A 593 26.20 -25.88 8.24
CA ALA A 593 24.93 -25.37 8.73
C ALA A 593 25.08 -24.73 10.12
N GLY A 594 24.76 -23.43 10.22
CA GLY A 594 24.62 -22.73 11.48
C GLY A 594 23.29 -23.01 12.18
N ALA A 595 23.14 -22.54 13.42
CA ALA A 595 21.91 -22.70 14.19
C ALA A 595 20.67 -22.12 13.46
N GLY A 596 20.84 -21.03 12.71
CA GLY A 596 19.75 -20.42 11.94
C GLY A 596 19.15 -21.36 10.88
N THR A 597 19.95 -22.25 10.26
CA THR A 597 19.43 -23.21 9.27
C THR A 597 18.52 -24.25 9.92
N TRP A 598 18.94 -24.84 11.04
CA TRP A 598 18.13 -25.82 11.77
C TRP A 598 16.83 -25.21 12.31
N LEU A 599 16.91 -23.99 12.85
CA LEU A 599 15.74 -23.25 13.33
C LEU A 599 14.82 -22.82 12.17
N SER A 600 15.37 -22.56 10.99
CA SER A 600 14.57 -22.32 9.78
C SER A 600 13.79 -23.57 9.35
N ILE A 601 14.41 -24.75 9.39
CA ILE A 601 13.71 -26.03 9.13
C ILE A 601 12.59 -26.24 10.15
N ALA A 602 12.88 -26.08 11.45
CA ALA A 602 11.90 -26.22 12.51
C ALA A 602 10.75 -25.22 12.37
N CYS A 603 11.05 -23.96 12.02
CA CYS A 603 10.06 -22.92 11.76
C CYS A 603 9.16 -23.28 10.58
N ALA A 604 9.73 -23.68 9.43
CA ALA A 604 8.96 -24.06 8.25
C ALA A 604 8.03 -25.25 8.55
N VAL A 605 8.53 -26.29 9.22
CA VAL A 605 7.74 -27.46 9.60
C VAL A 605 6.62 -27.09 10.57
N ALA A 606 6.90 -26.28 11.60
CA ALA A 606 5.90 -25.85 12.56
C ALA A 606 4.77 -25.04 11.90
N LEU A 607 5.09 -24.12 10.98
CA LEU A 607 4.11 -23.34 10.23
C LEU A 607 3.26 -24.21 9.29
N LEU A 608 3.87 -25.21 8.64
CA LEU A 608 3.13 -26.17 7.80
C LEU A 608 2.18 -27.06 8.62
N ILE A 609 2.60 -27.51 9.82
CA ILE A 609 1.73 -28.23 10.75
C ILE A 609 0.58 -27.33 11.20
N GLY A 610 0.86 -26.06 11.52
CA GLY A 610 -0.17 -25.08 11.85
C GLY A 610 -1.16 -24.86 10.69
N ALA A 611 -0.67 -24.79 9.46
CA ALA A 611 -1.51 -24.69 8.27
C ALA A 611 -2.42 -25.92 8.10
N ALA A 612 -1.88 -27.12 8.27
CA ALA A 612 -2.64 -28.36 8.22
C ALA A 612 -3.71 -28.44 9.32
N ALA A 613 -3.40 -27.98 10.53
CA ALA A 613 -4.33 -27.95 11.67
C ALA A 613 -5.48 -26.96 11.48
N LEU A 614 -5.31 -25.92 10.66
CA LEU A 614 -6.38 -24.97 10.31
C LEU A 614 -7.30 -25.51 9.22
N LEU A 615 -6.90 -26.50 8.42
CA LEU A 615 -7.77 -27.08 7.39
C LEU A 615 -8.87 -27.93 8.03
N PRO A 616 -10.13 -27.84 7.53
CA PRO A 616 -11.20 -28.68 8.06
C PRO A 616 -10.87 -30.16 7.85
N GLY A 617 -10.98 -30.94 8.93
CA GLY A 617 -10.82 -32.39 8.85
C GLY A 617 -11.78 -33.03 7.84
N PRO A 618 -11.45 -34.22 7.30
CA PRO A 618 -12.33 -34.90 6.36
C PRO A 618 -13.71 -35.07 6.99
N ARG A 619 -14.74 -34.51 6.36
CA ARG A 619 -16.13 -34.75 6.74
C ARG A 619 -16.32 -36.26 6.70
N SER A 620 -16.52 -36.89 7.85
CA SER A 620 -17.06 -38.24 7.89
C SER A 620 -18.39 -38.16 7.14
N ARG A 621 -18.43 -38.75 5.94
CA ARG A 621 -19.69 -39.01 5.25
C ARG A 621 -20.42 -40.02 6.13
N SER A 622 -21.23 -39.56 7.06
CA SER A 622 -22.26 -40.40 7.69
C SER A 622 -23.22 -40.79 6.56
N ARG A 623 -23.14 -42.05 6.14
CA ARG A 623 -24.18 -42.71 5.37
C ARG A 623 -25.45 -42.83 6.18
#